data_AF-A0A094QB00-F1
#
_entry.id   AF-A0A094QB00-F1
#
_cell.length_a   1.000
_cell.length_b   1.000
_cell.length_c   1.000
_cell.angle_alpha   90.00
_cell.angle_beta   90.00
_cell.angle_gamma   90.00
#
_symmetry.space_group_name_H-M   'P 1'
#
loop_
_entity.id
_entity.type
_entity.pdbx_description
1 polymer ?
#
loop_
_entity_poly.entity_id
_entity_poly.type
_entity_poly.pdbx_seq_one_letter_code
_entity_poly.pdbx_strand_id
1 'polypeptide(L)'
;MNRALPAAIVNADLVREVMPFWYTLKYNGATKLPVVTDLYAPANPSVPISVPLTSMRNAGFTIIPTITDGTSELVLSKLMANPTSRTQIVNAITNLIMTNNYDGIDLDFEGFAFVDKNTTWSATKPHWIAFVKELSGVLKSKNKLLSVSTPYLYDPAGAQKGYFVYAWADIAPYIDRLRIMTYDYSVAKPGPIGPLAWTERTIKYAVSIMPASKVYVGIPGYGRDWVTKVEGTCPVEVAKVVKVGAKAATFVLRDAAALAQSYGAIPVYNEAFGEVNFTYNKVYSGLTAAGLATTCTATRNVWYQDARSFTSRMAFVSKYRLGGLAQWTFGMEDMAGAQAIRDAALAIAPDQVVSTLELNTGSTESAAALEFGSVLGVKATLQLPDKLPINNLLVRIESKSANETTWREIATSTTGVDGTIQVPLLLSKSTTIRVRTDGTWERLESISQEIPVIVNRRISINAPVSVLRNQLFEITGVLSPFQSGVPAQLLQQRAGKWIPVGPPVVTDINGAFTLSATSAQKGFGKYRVSVAKDALWNQVDSNEFTLVIR
;
A
#
# COMPACT_ATOMS: atom_id res chain seq x y z
N MET A 1 25.99 9.32 -13.97
CA MET A 1 25.60 7.90 -13.75
C MET A 1 26.56 7.11 -12.88
N ASN A 2 27.84 7.47 -12.78
CA ASN A 2 28.90 6.67 -12.15
C ASN A 2 28.75 6.42 -10.63
N ARG A 3 27.64 6.82 -9.99
CA ARG A 3 27.45 6.72 -8.53
C ARG A 3 26.08 6.15 -8.16
N ALA A 4 25.01 6.89 -8.42
CA ALA A 4 23.67 6.55 -7.91
C ALA A 4 23.14 5.21 -8.44
N LEU A 5 23.23 4.96 -9.75
CA LEU A 5 22.73 3.70 -10.32
C LEU A 5 23.56 2.48 -9.87
N PRO A 6 24.91 2.48 -9.91
CA PRO A 6 25.70 1.41 -9.32
C PRO A 6 25.38 1.17 -7.84
N ALA A 7 25.23 2.23 -7.05
CA ALA A 7 24.87 2.13 -5.63
C ALA A 7 23.49 1.48 -5.45
N ALA A 8 22.49 1.88 -6.24
CA ALA A 8 21.16 1.28 -6.21
C ALA A 8 21.20 -0.21 -6.56
N ILE A 9 21.93 -0.59 -7.62
CA ILE A 9 22.06 -2.01 -8.04
C ILE A 9 22.72 -2.85 -6.94
N VAL A 10 23.80 -2.35 -6.31
CA VAL A 10 24.48 -3.06 -5.22
C VAL A 10 23.57 -3.21 -3.99
N ASN A 11 22.59 -2.32 -3.82
CA ASN A 11 21.62 -2.36 -2.72
C ASN A 11 20.20 -2.68 -3.25
N ALA A 12 20.09 -3.54 -4.27
CA ALA A 12 18.79 -3.88 -4.86
C ALA A 12 17.83 -4.60 -3.91
N ASP A 13 18.37 -5.15 -2.82
CA ASP A 13 17.63 -5.71 -1.71
C ASP A 13 17.01 -4.65 -0.76
N LEU A 14 17.49 -3.40 -0.83
CA LEU A 14 16.88 -2.25 -0.14
C LEU A 14 16.05 -1.38 -1.08
N VAL A 15 16.53 -1.20 -2.31
CA VAL A 15 15.97 -0.27 -3.27
C VAL A 15 14.95 -0.99 -4.13
N ARG A 16 13.67 -0.78 -3.84
CA ARG A 16 12.59 -1.34 -4.67
C ARG A 16 12.31 -0.50 -5.92
N GLU A 17 12.50 0.81 -5.80
CA GLU A 17 12.15 1.79 -6.82
C GLU A 17 13.28 2.78 -7.07
N VAL A 18 13.45 3.14 -8.33
CA VAL A 18 14.35 4.20 -8.76
C VAL A 18 13.57 5.31 -9.46
N MET A 19 13.99 6.55 -9.19
CA MET A 19 13.40 7.77 -9.76
C MET A 19 14.46 8.53 -10.56
N PRO A 20 14.72 8.14 -11.82
CA PRO A 20 15.67 8.87 -12.64
C PRO A 20 15.23 10.32 -12.88
N PHE A 21 16.08 11.28 -12.51
CA PHE A 21 15.84 12.71 -12.67
C PHE A 21 16.27 13.17 -14.07
N TRP A 22 15.51 12.78 -15.09
CA TRP A 22 15.91 12.90 -16.50
C TRP A 22 14.98 13.78 -17.35
N TYR A 23 13.86 14.26 -16.81
CA TYR A 23 12.86 14.96 -17.60
C TYR A 23 12.42 16.27 -16.98
N THR A 24 12.04 17.22 -17.83
CA THR A 24 11.42 18.47 -17.40
C THR A 24 10.30 18.88 -18.34
N LEU A 25 9.18 19.33 -17.79
CA LEU A 25 8.08 19.91 -18.53
C LEU A 25 8.44 21.36 -18.92
N LYS A 26 8.37 21.66 -20.21
CA LYS A 26 8.56 23.01 -20.75
C LYS A 26 7.36 23.42 -21.60
N TYR A 27 7.30 24.71 -21.93
CA TYR A 27 6.37 25.24 -22.92
C TYR A 27 7.16 25.61 -24.18
N ASN A 28 6.84 24.97 -25.30
CA ASN A 28 7.45 25.31 -26.58
C ASN A 28 6.73 26.52 -27.19
N GLY A 29 7.41 27.68 -27.20
CA GLY A 29 6.83 28.92 -27.73
C GLY A 29 6.52 28.89 -29.23
N ALA A 30 7.23 28.07 -30.02
CA ALA A 30 7.03 27.97 -31.46
C ALA A 30 5.78 27.14 -31.80
N THR A 31 5.61 25.99 -31.16
CA THR A 31 4.43 25.12 -31.38
C THR A 31 3.24 25.49 -30.51
N LYS A 32 3.45 26.35 -29.50
CA LYS A 32 2.47 26.72 -28.47
C LYS A 32 1.91 25.51 -27.71
N LEU A 33 2.75 24.50 -27.49
CA LEU A 33 2.39 23.26 -26.81
C LEU A 33 3.30 22.97 -25.61
N PRO A 34 2.77 22.36 -24.54
CA PRO A 34 3.60 21.76 -23.51
C PRO A 34 4.42 20.60 -24.09
N VAL A 35 5.67 20.46 -23.66
CA VAL A 35 6.59 19.42 -24.13
C VAL A 35 7.41 18.88 -22.97
N VAL A 36 7.54 17.55 -22.90
CA VAL A 36 8.48 16.91 -21.98
C VAL A 36 9.85 16.87 -22.65
N THR A 37 10.82 17.54 -22.03
CA THR A 37 12.19 17.67 -22.53
C THR A 37 13.11 16.69 -21.83
N ASP A 38 13.95 16.02 -22.61
CA ASP A 38 15.02 15.16 -22.11
C ASP A 38 16.17 16.00 -21.53
N LEU A 39 16.56 15.70 -20.29
CA LEU A 39 17.73 16.23 -19.62
C LEU A 39 18.90 15.24 -19.64
N TYR A 40 18.66 13.98 -20.02
CA TYR A 40 19.68 12.95 -20.09
C TYR A 40 20.66 13.21 -21.24
N ALA A 41 20.19 13.30 -22.49
CA ALA A 41 21.08 13.46 -23.64
C ALA A 41 21.90 14.77 -23.59
N PRO A 42 21.34 15.94 -23.22
CA PRO A 42 22.11 17.18 -23.13
C PRO A 42 23.18 17.18 -22.03
N ALA A 43 23.05 16.33 -21.00
CA ALA A 43 24.09 16.13 -19.99
C ALA A 43 25.33 15.38 -20.54
N ASN A 44 25.32 15.04 -21.84
CA ASN A 44 26.36 14.32 -22.57
C ASN A 44 26.90 13.08 -21.84
N PRO A 45 26.03 12.16 -21.37
CA PRO A 45 26.53 10.88 -20.93
C PRO A 45 27.11 10.17 -22.15
N SER A 46 28.34 9.68 -22.05
CA SER A 46 28.95 8.79 -23.06
C SER A 46 28.21 7.44 -23.21
N VAL A 47 27.05 7.31 -22.57
CA VAL A 47 26.25 6.09 -22.42
C VAL A 47 24.82 6.42 -22.92
N PRO A 48 24.28 5.66 -23.89
CA PRO A 48 22.88 5.79 -24.31
C PRO A 48 21.90 5.46 -23.18
N ILE A 49 20.75 6.14 -23.11
CA ILE A 49 19.72 5.96 -22.05
C ILE A 49 19.17 4.54 -21.96
N SER A 50 19.21 3.77 -23.05
CA SER A 50 18.78 2.36 -23.07
C SER A 50 19.64 1.47 -22.15
N VAL A 51 20.91 1.81 -21.93
CA VAL A 51 21.84 1.04 -21.09
C VAL A 51 21.47 1.12 -19.59
N PRO A 52 21.35 2.30 -18.95
CA PRO A 52 20.90 2.37 -17.57
C PRO A 52 19.48 1.85 -17.39
N LEU A 53 18.58 2.05 -18.37
CA LEU A 53 17.23 1.48 -18.30
C LEU A 53 17.24 -0.04 -18.28
N THR A 54 18.04 -0.67 -19.14
CA THR A 54 18.19 -2.13 -19.14
C THR A 54 18.78 -2.61 -17.82
N SER A 55 19.75 -1.88 -17.27
CA SER A 55 20.36 -2.23 -15.97
C SER A 55 19.35 -2.16 -14.82
N MET A 56 18.51 -1.11 -14.78
CA MET A 56 17.45 -0.97 -13.77
C MET A 56 16.40 -2.08 -13.89
N ARG A 57 16.01 -2.44 -15.11
CA ARG A 57 15.06 -3.53 -15.36
C ARG A 57 15.63 -4.89 -14.94
N ASN A 58 16.88 -5.16 -15.29
CA ASN A 58 17.55 -6.41 -14.91
C ASN A 58 17.72 -6.54 -13.39
N ALA A 59 17.82 -5.42 -12.67
CA ALA A 59 17.83 -5.38 -11.21
C ALA A 59 16.42 -5.51 -10.59
N GLY A 60 15.36 -5.58 -11.40
CA GLY A 60 13.98 -5.74 -10.92
C GLY A 60 13.37 -4.49 -10.28
N PHE A 61 13.93 -3.30 -10.56
CA PHE A 61 13.41 -2.05 -10.02
C PHE A 61 12.10 -1.63 -10.69
N THR A 62 11.21 -1.07 -9.88
CA THR A 62 10.15 -0.18 -10.40
C THR A 62 10.82 1.12 -10.87
N ILE A 63 10.55 1.54 -12.11
CA ILE A 63 11.17 2.72 -12.72
C ILE A 63 10.10 3.81 -12.88
N ILE A 64 10.15 4.80 -12.00
CA ILE A 64 9.23 5.95 -11.95
C ILE A 64 10.06 7.23 -12.14
N PRO A 65 10.39 7.66 -13.37
CA PRO A 65 11.20 8.85 -13.55
C PRO A 65 10.52 10.09 -12.96
N THR A 66 11.35 10.96 -12.41
CA THR A 66 10.92 12.26 -11.92
C THR A 66 10.89 13.26 -13.07
N ILE A 67 9.79 14.00 -13.18
CA ILE A 67 9.62 15.12 -14.10
C ILE A 67 9.50 16.42 -13.32
N THR A 68 10.41 17.36 -13.59
CA THR A 68 10.34 18.72 -13.01
C THR A 68 9.54 19.66 -13.88
N ASP A 69 9.21 20.86 -13.39
CA ASP A 69 8.68 21.94 -14.21
C ASP A 69 9.74 23.00 -14.54
N GLY A 70 10.22 22.99 -15.78
CA GLY A 70 11.18 23.95 -16.32
C GLY A 70 10.52 25.16 -16.97
N THR A 71 9.36 25.59 -16.48
CA THR A 71 8.57 26.69 -17.06
C THR A 71 8.86 28.02 -16.37
N SER A 72 8.65 29.14 -17.08
CA SER A 72 8.74 30.48 -16.49
C SER A 72 7.59 30.76 -15.51
N GLU A 73 7.75 31.81 -14.70
CA GLU A 73 6.74 32.28 -13.73
C GLU A 73 5.31 32.29 -14.34
N LEU A 74 4.38 31.65 -13.62
CA LEU A 74 2.96 31.47 -13.92
C LEU A 74 2.61 30.65 -15.18
N VAL A 75 3.59 30.17 -15.95
CA VAL A 75 3.31 29.42 -17.18
C VAL A 75 2.64 28.08 -16.84
N LEU A 76 3.22 27.28 -15.95
CA LEU A 76 2.61 26.01 -15.53
C LEU A 76 1.20 26.21 -14.95
N SER A 77 1.01 27.20 -14.05
CA SER A 77 -0.30 27.50 -13.47
C SER A 77 -1.36 27.78 -14.54
N LYS A 78 -1.04 28.59 -15.56
CA LYS A 78 -1.94 28.90 -16.68
C LYS A 78 -2.22 27.68 -17.56
N LEU A 79 -1.22 26.84 -17.80
CA LEU A 79 -1.41 25.61 -18.58
C LEU A 79 -2.31 24.61 -17.85
N MET A 80 -2.22 24.50 -16.53
CA MET A 80 -3.11 23.65 -15.73
C MET A 80 -4.53 24.23 -15.63
N ALA A 81 -4.67 25.57 -15.65
CA ALA A 81 -5.97 26.25 -15.59
C ALA A 81 -6.86 25.92 -16.78
N ASN A 82 -6.29 25.90 -17.99
CA ASN A 82 -7.02 25.66 -19.21
C ASN A 82 -7.18 24.15 -19.48
N PRO A 83 -8.41 23.62 -19.66
CA PRO A 83 -8.64 22.20 -19.88
C PRO A 83 -7.88 21.62 -21.08
N THR A 84 -7.83 22.34 -22.19
CA THR A 84 -7.15 21.87 -23.41
C THR A 84 -5.65 21.71 -23.17
N SER A 85 -4.97 22.71 -22.61
CA SER A 85 -3.54 22.60 -22.33
C SER A 85 -3.22 21.61 -21.21
N ARG A 86 -4.11 21.45 -20.23
CA ARG A 86 -3.97 20.43 -19.19
C ARG A 86 -4.00 19.03 -19.79
N THR A 87 -4.95 18.74 -20.69
CA THR A 87 -4.97 17.47 -21.44
C THR A 87 -3.73 17.29 -22.30
N GLN A 88 -3.19 18.35 -22.90
CA GLN A 88 -1.92 18.28 -23.64
C GLN A 88 -0.74 17.90 -22.74
N ILE A 89 -0.65 18.44 -21.52
CA ILE A 89 0.37 18.03 -20.53
C ILE A 89 0.20 16.54 -20.19
N VAL A 90 -1.03 16.12 -19.88
CA VAL A 90 -1.35 14.71 -19.55
C VAL A 90 -0.91 13.77 -20.67
N ASN A 91 -1.20 14.13 -21.93
CA ASN A 91 -0.79 13.36 -23.09
C ASN A 91 0.73 13.33 -23.27
N ALA A 92 1.42 14.45 -23.07
CA ALA A 92 2.88 14.50 -23.19
C ALA A 92 3.58 13.60 -22.16
N ILE A 93 3.11 13.62 -20.90
CA ILE A 93 3.61 12.74 -19.83
C ILE A 93 3.27 11.27 -20.12
N THR A 94 2.03 10.99 -20.52
CA THR A 94 1.60 9.63 -20.84
C THR A 94 2.40 9.05 -22.01
N ASN A 95 2.66 9.84 -23.04
CA ASN A 95 3.48 9.42 -24.18
C ASN A 95 4.91 9.10 -23.76
N LEU A 96 5.52 9.89 -22.87
CA LEU A 96 6.84 9.58 -22.31
C LEU A 96 6.84 8.20 -21.63
N ILE A 97 5.87 7.95 -20.75
CA ILE A 97 5.74 6.71 -19.98
C ILE A 97 5.57 5.51 -20.90
N MET A 98 4.69 5.62 -21.89
CA MET A 98 4.39 4.52 -22.80
C MET A 98 5.54 4.24 -23.77
N THR A 99 6.17 5.28 -24.32
CA THR A 99 7.29 5.15 -25.27
C THR A 99 8.47 4.41 -24.64
N ASN A 100 8.76 4.71 -23.37
CA ASN A 100 9.90 4.13 -22.67
C ASN A 100 9.53 2.93 -21.81
N ASN A 101 8.25 2.53 -21.75
CA ASN A 101 7.73 1.50 -20.85
C ASN A 101 8.19 1.72 -19.39
N TYR A 102 7.88 2.90 -18.84
CA TYR A 102 8.05 3.20 -17.41
C TYR A 102 6.88 2.66 -16.59
N ASP A 103 7.10 2.41 -15.31
CA ASP A 103 6.07 1.91 -14.39
C ASP A 103 5.14 3.03 -13.91
N GLY A 104 5.56 4.28 -14.06
CA GLY A 104 4.80 5.46 -13.67
C GLY A 104 5.54 6.76 -13.93
N ILE A 105 5.12 7.82 -13.25
CA ILE A 105 5.82 9.12 -13.22
C ILE A 105 5.76 9.73 -11.82
N ASP A 106 6.84 10.38 -11.40
CA ASP A 106 6.91 11.20 -10.19
C ASP A 106 6.89 12.68 -10.58
N LEU A 107 5.86 13.40 -10.15
CA LEU A 107 5.71 14.83 -10.40
C LEU A 107 6.49 15.61 -9.35
N ASP A 108 7.54 16.30 -9.77
CA ASP A 108 8.34 17.21 -8.94
C ASP A 108 8.18 18.63 -9.46
N PHE A 109 6.93 19.11 -9.45
CA PHE A 109 6.56 20.43 -9.96
C PHE A 109 6.69 21.44 -8.83
N GLU A 110 7.78 22.18 -8.85
CA GLU A 110 8.24 23.08 -7.80
C GLU A 110 8.09 24.55 -8.20
N GLY A 111 7.95 24.88 -9.48
CA GLY A 111 7.91 26.25 -9.98
C GLY A 111 6.79 27.08 -9.37
N PHE A 112 5.57 26.54 -9.21
CA PHE A 112 4.51 27.30 -8.52
C PHE A 112 4.80 27.54 -7.02
N ALA A 113 5.71 26.78 -6.40
CA ALA A 113 6.09 26.91 -5.00
C ALA A 113 7.30 27.84 -4.79
N PHE A 114 8.24 27.87 -5.74
CA PHE A 114 9.53 28.56 -5.57
C PHE A 114 9.86 29.61 -6.63
N VAL A 115 9.20 29.58 -7.79
CA VAL A 115 9.34 30.59 -8.85
C VAL A 115 8.16 31.57 -8.80
N ASP A 116 6.94 31.06 -8.66
CA ASP A 116 5.76 31.89 -8.45
C ASP A 116 5.69 32.42 -7.00
N LYS A 117 4.87 33.46 -6.79
CA LYS A 117 4.64 34.04 -5.46
C LYS A 117 3.57 33.26 -4.70
N ASN A 118 3.74 33.11 -3.39
CA ASN A 118 2.74 32.46 -2.53
C ASN A 118 1.32 33.10 -2.60
N THR A 119 1.21 34.35 -3.02
CA THR A 119 -0.06 35.05 -3.27
C THR A 119 -0.89 34.41 -4.40
N THR A 120 -0.26 33.62 -5.29
CA THR A 120 -0.94 32.97 -6.42
C THR A 120 -1.44 31.56 -6.08
N TRP A 121 -1.00 31.00 -4.95
CA TRP A 121 -1.28 29.63 -4.55
C TRP A 121 -2.78 29.31 -4.46
N SER A 122 -3.60 30.26 -3.99
CA SER A 122 -5.06 30.07 -3.93
C SER A 122 -5.69 29.85 -5.30
N ALA A 123 -5.15 30.48 -6.35
CA ALA A 123 -5.59 30.30 -7.73
C ALA A 123 -4.96 29.05 -8.37
N THR A 124 -3.68 28.76 -8.10
CA THR A 124 -3.00 27.58 -8.65
C THR A 124 -3.52 26.27 -8.05
N LYS A 125 -3.88 26.25 -6.77
CA LYS A 125 -4.35 25.05 -6.05
C LYS A 125 -5.46 24.26 -6.78
N PRO A 126 -6.59 24.86 -7.20
CA PRO A 126 -7.62 24.13 -7.96
C PRO A 126 -7.13 23.64 -9.33
N HIS A 127 -6.20 24.35 -9.98
CA HIS A 127 -5.62 23.91 -11.25
C HIS A 127 -4.74 22.67 -11.07
N TRP A 128 -3.93 22.65 -10.01
CA TRP A 128 -3.11 21.51 -9.61
C TRP A 128 -3.98 20.27 -9.32
N ILE A 129 -5.05 20.41 -8.54
CA ILE A 129 -5.98 19.32 -8.23
C ILE A 129 -6.60 18.74 -9.52
N ALA A 130 -7.08 19.61 -10.41
CA ALA A 130 -7.68 19.19 -11.68
C ALA A 130 -6.66 18.41 -12.55
N PHE A 131 -5.41 18.88 -12.60
CA PHE A 131 -4.34 18.22 -13.33
C PHE A 131 -3.99 16.84 -12.78
N VAL A 132 -3.77 16.73 -11.47
CA VAL A 132 -3.44 15.44 -10.83
C VAL A 132 -4.59 14.44 -11.02
N LYS A 133 -5.85 14.88 -10.90
CA LYS A 133 -7.02 14.03 -11.13
C LYS A 133 -7.09 13.51 -12.57
N GLU A 134 -6.89 14.38 -13.55
CA GLU A 134 -6.93 14.02 -14.97
C GLU A 134 -5.80 13.05 -15.34
N LEU A 135 -4.56 13.34 -14.91
CA LEU A 135 -3.41 12.46 -15.10
C LEU A 135 -3.63 11.09 -14.45
N SER A 136 -4.10 11.06 -13.19
CA SER A 136 -4.40 9.83 -12.46
C SER A 136 -5.37 8.93 -13.21
N GLY A 137 -6.46 9.49 -13.76
CA GLY A 137 -7.44 8.72 -14.52
C GLY A 137 -6.82 8.03 -15.74
N VAL A 138 -5.98 8.75 -16.49
CA VAL A 138 -5.28 8.20 -17.66
C VAL A 138 -4.25 7.14 -17.26
N LEU A 139 -3.44 7.38 -16.22
CA LEU A 139 -2.41 6.44 -15.77
C LEU A 139 -3.00 5.15 -15.18
N LYS A 140 -4.05 5.25 -14.36
CA LYS A 140 -4.77 4.07 -13.83
C LYS A 140 -5.35 3.21 -14.94
N SER A 141 -5.91 3.80 -16.00
CA SER A 141 -6.42 3.05 -17.16
C SER A 141 -5.34 2.27 -17.92
N LYS A 142 -4.06 2.59 -17.69
CA LYS A 142 -2.88 1.97 -18.31
C LYS A 142 -2.04 1.16 -17.30
N ASN A 143 -2.55 0.93 -16.09
CA ASN A 143 -1.84 0.28 -15.00
C ASN A 143 -0.46 0.93 -14.70
N LYS A 144 -0.43 2.27 -14.65
CA LYS A 144 0.77 3.07 -14.36
C LYS A 144 0.59 3.85 -13.05
N LEU A 145 1.69 3.99 -12.31
CA LEU A 145 1.73 4.67 -11.03
C LEU A 145 1.84 6.19 -11.19
N LEU A 146 1.17 6.93 -10.31
CA LEU A 146 1.31 8.37 -10.16
C LEU A 146 1.89 8.71 -8.79
N SER A 147 3.01 9.40 -8.82
CA SER A 147 3.79 9.80 -7.68
C SER A 147 3.91 11.33 -7.65
N VAL A 148 3.96 11.92 -6.46
CA VAL A 148 4.18 13.37 -6.30
C VAL A 148 5.24 13.63 -5.24
N SER A 149 6.25 14.41 -5.61
CA SER A 149 7.27 14.96 -4.71
C SER A 149 6.87 16.38 -4.33
N THR A 150 6.86 16.69 -3.03
CA THR A 150 6.41 18.01 -2.52
C THR A 150 7.23 18.47 -1.33
N PRO A 151 7.46 19.78 -1.14
CA PRO A 151 7.90 20.35 0.13
C PRO A 151 6.94 20.02 1.28
N TYR A 152 7.38 20.27 2.52
CA TYR A 152 6.56 20.03 3.70
C TYR A 152 5.20 20.77 3.65
N LEU A 153 4.17 20.09 4.11
CA LEU A 153 2.85 20.65 4.32
C LEU A 153 2.37 20.35 5.73
N TYR A 154 1.60 21.28 6.29
CA TYR A 154 0.88 21.09 7.54
C TYR A 154 -0.61 21.27 7.31
N ASP A 155 -1.42 20.96 8.32
CA ASP A 155 -2.85 21.19 8.27
C ASP A 155 -3.17 22.64 7.84
N PRO A 156 -3.81 22.85 6.67
CA PRO A 156 -4.18 24.18 6.18
C PRO A 156 -5.19 24.91 7.06
N ALA A 157 -5.88 24.21 7.98
CA ALA A 157 -6.72 24.81 9.01
C ALA A 157 -5.91 25.44 10.16
N GLY A 158 -4.64 25.04 10.32
CA GLY A 158 -3.73 25.60 11.31
C GLY A 158 -3.14 26.96 10.90
N ALA A 159 -2.48 27.61 11.86
CA ALA A 159 -1.84 28.91 11.66
C ALA A 159 -0.65 28.85 10.69
N GLN A 160 0.12 27.76 10.73
CA GLN A 160 1.23 27.51 9.81
C GLN A 160 0.81 26.42 8.82
N LYS A 161 0.59 26.80 7.55
CA LYS A 161 0.05 25.89 6.53
C LYS A 161 1.12 25.15 5.73
N GLY A 162 2.35 25.67 5.71
CA GLY A 162 3.38 25.17 4.77
C GLY A 162 2.97 25.45 3.32
N TYR A 163 3.34 24.56 2.41
CA TYR A 163 3.12 24.71 0.96
C TYR A 163 1.71 24.29 0.51
N PHE A 164 0.65 24.96 1.00
CA PHE A 164 -0.75 24.54 0.80
C PHE A 164 -1.24 24.44 -0.65
N VAL A 165 -0.48 24.98 -1.61
CA VAL A 165 -0.74 24.84 -3.04
C VAL A 165 -0.76 23.38 -3.51
N TYR A 166 -0.01 22.47 -2.86
CA TYR A 166 0.05 21.05 -3.23
C TYR A 166 -1.20 20.24 -2.83
N ALA A 167 -2.08 20.80 -1.99
CA ALA A 167 -3.41 20.27 -1.70
C ALA A 167 -3.47 18.76 -1.38
N TRP A 168 -2.61 18.25 -0.48
CA TRP A 168 -2.46 16.82 -0.22
C TRP A 168 -3.78 16.08 0.01
N ALA A 169 -4.72 16.66 0.78
CA ALA A 169 -6.01 16.03 1.07
C ALA A 169 -6.88 15.87 -0.19
N ASP A 170 -6.85 16.86 -1.08
CA ASP A 170 -7.63 16.87 -2.32
C ASP A 170 -7.03 15.92 -3.38
N ILE A 171 -5.70 15.70 -3.37
CA ILE A 171 -5.01 14.82 -4.32
C ILE A 171 -4.80 13.38 -3.83
N ALA A 172 -4.97 13.11 -2.53
CA ALA A 172 -4.74 11.80 -1.92
C ALA A 172 -5.45 10.61 -2.61
N PRO A 173 -6.70 10.73 -3.13
CA PRO A 173 -7.36 9.65 -3.87
C PRO A 173 -6.76 9.38 -5.25
N TYR A 174 -6.01 10.33 -5.80
CA TYR A 174 -5.53 10.34 -7.17
C TYR A 174 -4.06 9.93 -7.30
N ILE A 175 -3.29 9.97 -6.21
CA ILE A 175 -1.87 9.58 -6.21
C ILE A 175 -1.67 8.21 -5.56
N ASP A 176 -0.65 7.50 -5.99
CA ASP A 176 -0.20 6.25 -5.38
C ASP A 176 0.85 6.51 -4.29
N ARG A 177 1.68 7.55 -4.47
CA ARG A 177 2.75 7.89 -3.53
C ARG A 177 2.91 9.39 -3.34
N LEU A 178 3.11 9.81 -2.10
CA LEU A 178 3.54 11.14 -1.69
C LEU A 178 4.96 11.05 -1.14
N ARG A 179 5.92 11.70 -1.80
CA ARG A 179 7.30 11.86 -1.32
C ARG A 179 7.46 13.25 -0.73
N ILE A 180 7.67 13.32 0.57
CA ILE A 180 7.79 14.59 1.26
C ILE A 180 9.25 14.96 1.31
N MET A 181 9.62 16.11 0.74
CA MET A 181 10.97 16.68 0.79
C MET A 181 11.25 17.24 2.18
N THR A 182 11.45 16.35 3.16
CA THR A 182 11.78 16.69 4.55
C THR A 182 13.27 17.00 4.72
N TYR A 183 13.76 17.88 3.86
CA TYR A 183 15.09 18.47 3.87
C TYR A 183 15.01 19.93 3.39
N ASP A 184 16.14 20.64 3.42
CA ASP A 184 16.22 22.07 3.12
C ASP A 184 15.36 22.97 4.03
N TYR A 185 15.24 22.59 5.31
CA TYR A 185 14.72 23.45 6.37
C TYR A 185 15.56 24.72 6.54
N SER A 186 16.88 24.56 6.58
CA SER A 186 17.84 25.66 6.62
C SER A 186 18.45 25.85 5.23
N VAL A 187 18.22 27.02 4.61
CA VAL A 187 18.81 27.37 3.30
C VAL A 187 19.64 28.65 3.39
N ALA A 188 19.00 29.76 3.76
CA ALA A 188 19.66 31.06 3.82
C ALA A 188 20.48 31.27 5.11
N LYS A 189 20.06 30.63 6.21
CA LYS A 189 20.72 30.71 7.52
C LYS A 189 21.30 29.34 7.88
N PRO A 190 22.46 29.29 8.58
CA PRO A 190 23.00 28.04 9.07
C PRO A 190 22.05 27.34 10.03
N GLY A 191 21.94 26.03 9.91
CA GLY A 191 21.08 25.21 10.77
C GLY A 191 20.85 23.81 10.21
N PRO A 192 20.06 22.98 10.91
CA PRO A 192 19.77 21.62 10.49
C PRO A 192 19.07 21.58 9.13
N ILE A 193 19.35 20.53 8.36
CA ILE A 193 18.81 20.30 7.01
C ILE A 193 17.37 19.81 7.09
N GLY A 194 17.04 18.91 8.02
CA GLY A 194 15.68 18.40 8.21
C GLY A 194 15.46 17.92 9.64
N PRO A 195 15.30 18.84 10.63
CA PRO A 195 15.22 18.48 12.04
C PRO A 195 14.00 17.59 12.36
N LEU A 196 14.20 16.59 13.23
CA LEU A 196 13.24 15.51 13.51
C LEU A 196 11.82 16.00 13.84
N ALA A 197 11.67 17.00 14.72
CA ALA A 197 10.34 17.49 15.12
C ALA A 197 9.57 18.16 13.96
N TRP A 198 10.28 18.84 13.06
CA TRP A 198 9.71 19.45 11.86
C TRP A 198 9.26 18.39 10.86
N THR A 199 10.13 17.39 10.63
CA THR A 199 9.85 16.20 9.80
C THR A 199 8.63 15.43 10.32
N GLU A 200 8.57 15.15 11.61
CA GLU A 200 7.47 14.39 12.20
C GLU A 200 6.13 15.13 12.10
N ARG A 201 6.14 16.46 12.26
CA ARG A 201 4.91 17.25 12.16
C ARG A 201 4.27 17.16 10.78
N THR A 202 5.06 17.17 9.71
CA THR A 202 4.52 17.05 8.34
C THR A 202 4.07 15.62 8.05
N ILE A 203 4.79 14.61 8.56
CA ILE A 203 4.37 13.19 8.48
C ILE A 203 3.02 12.97 9.16
N LYS A 204 2.84 13.48 10.39
CA LYS A 204 1.57 13.38 11.12
C LYS A 204 0.39 13.94 10.34
N TYR A 205 0.59 15.06 9.65
CA TYR A 205 -0.45 15.60 8.80
C TYR A 205 -0.73 14.69 7.60
N ALA A 206 0.31 14.25 6.87
CA ALA A 206 0.14 13.35 5.73
C ALA A 206 -0.63 12.07 6.08
N VAL A 207 -0.25 11.37 7.15
CA VAL A 207 -0.91 10.11 7.55
C VAL A 207 -2.32 10.32 8.12
N SER A 208 -2.70 11.55 8.46
CA SER A 208 -4.08 11.86 8.89
C SER A 208 -5.08 12.01 7.74
N ILE A 209 -4.58 12.21 6.50
CA ILE A 209 -5.40 12.50 5.31
C ILE A 209 -5.25 11.47 4.20
N MET A 210 -4.29 10.55 4.29
CA MET A 210 -4.10 9.45 3.35
C MET A 210 -3.50 8.22 4.05
N PRO A 211 -3.64 7.01 3.48
CA PRO A 211 -3.01 5.82 4.03
C PRO A 211 -1.49 6.03 4.20
N ALA A 212 -0.95 5.65 5.36
CA ALA A 212 0.46 5.86 5.69
C ALA A 212 1.41 5.17 4.68
N SER A 213 0.98 4.02 4.16
CA SER A 213 1.60 3.28 3.06
C SER A 213 1.80 4.07 1.76
N LYS A 214 1.11 5.20 1.56
CA LYS A 214 1.37 6.12 0.43
C LYS A 214 2.48 7.14 0.72
N VAL A 215 2.84 7.35 1.98
CA VAL A 215 3.72 8.44 2.42
C VAL A 215 5.17 7.95 2.49
N TYR A 216 6.09 8.72 1.92
CA TYR A 216 7.53 8.45 1.93
C TYR A 216 8.27 9.65 2.53
N VAL A 217 9.10 9.38 3.54
CA VAL A 217 9.91 10.41 4.19
C VAL A 217 11.17 10.69 3.36
N GLY A 218 11.38 11.96 2.99
CA GLY A 218 12.51 12.39 2.18
C GLY A 218 13.77 12.61 3.01
N ILE A 219 14.91 12.11 2.56
CA ILE A 219 16.19 12.32 3.25
C ILE A 219 17.31 12.81 2.30
N PRO A 220 18.18 13.72 2.75
CA PRO A 220 19.28 14.24 1.96
C PRO A 220 20.53 13.35 2.05
N GLY A 221 21.07 12.95 0.91
CA GLY A 221 22.41 12.38 0.75
C GLY A 221 23.51 13.44 0.66
N TYR A 222 23.28 14.65 1.15
CA TYR A 222 24.22 15.76 1.08
C TYR A 222 24.28 16.52 2.40
N GLY A 223 25.36 17.27 2.60
CA GLY A 223 25.49 18.25 3.66
C GLY A 223 25.49 19.68 3.14
N ARG A 224 25.36 20.64 4.06
CA ARG A 224 25.36 22.09 3.77
C ARG A 224 26.46 22.79 4.57
N ASP A 225 27.13 23.75 3.95
CA ASP A 225 28.26 24.49 4.51
C ASP A 225 28.09 26.01 4.29
N TRP A 226 27.87 26.76 5.37
CA TRP A 226 27.64 28.20 5.36
C TRP A 226 28.85 28.99 5.81
N VAL A 227 29.08 30.15 5.18
CA VAL A 227 29.98 31.19 5.71
C VAL A 227 29.24 31.98 6.78
N THR A 228 29.77 31.97 8.01
CA THR A 228 29.15 32.61 9.18
C THR A 228 29.91 33.85 9.66
N LYS A 229 31.21 33.92 9.38
CA LYS A 229 32.07 35.07 9.67
C LYS A 229 33.16 35.16 8.60
N VAL A 230 33.59 36.38 8.28
CA VAL A 230 34.77 36.64 7.43
C VAL A 230 35.63 37.69 8.12
N GLU A 231 36.92 37.41 8.26
CA GLU A 231 37.93 38.31 8.83
C GLU A 231 39.01 38.59 7.78
N GLY A 232 39.40 39.85 7.62
CA GLY A 232 40.31 40.29 6.56
C GLY A 232 39.61 40.58 5.22
N THR A 233 40.38 40.69 4.14
CA THR A 233 39.89 41.04 2.80
C THR A 233 40.06 39.85 1.87
N CYS A 234 38.95 39.27 1.41
CA CYS A 234 39.02 38.09 0.56
C CYS A 234 39.56 38.42 -0.84
N PRO A 235 40.31 37.50 -1.47
CA PRO A 235 40.72 37.62 -2.87
C PRO A 235 39.52 37.84 -3.79
N VAL A 236 39.72 38.61 -4.87
CA VAL A 236 38.64 39.03 -5.78
C VAL A 236 37.90 37.84 -6.42
N GLU A 237 38.58 36.72 -6.58
CA GLU A 237 38.14 35.45 -7.15
C GLU A 237 37.07 34.77 -6.27
N VAL A 238 37.16 34.97 -4.96
CA VAL A 238 36.26 34.31 -3.98
C VAL A 238 35.37 35.28 -3.22
N ALA A 239 35.64 36.59 -3.28
CA ALA A 239 34.92 37.62 -2.52
C ALA A 239 33.40 37.63 -2.76
N LYS A 240 32.94 37.16 -3.93
CA LYS A 240 31.50 37.06 -4.26
C LYS A 240 30.79 35.91 -3.54
N VAL A 241 31.49 34.83 -3.23
CA VAL A 241 30.93 33.58 -2.67
C VAL A 241 31.37 33.32 -1.22
N VAL A 242 32.48 33.90 -0.78
CA VAL A 242 32.97 33.86 0.60
C VAL A 242 32.54 35.13 1.32
N LYS A 243 31.26 35.17 1.70
CA LYS A 243 30.66 36.26 2.47
C LYS A 243 29.50 35.75 3.33
N VAL A 244 29.24 36.43 4.44
CA VAL A 244 28.08 36.12 5.27
C VAL A 244 26.79 36.36 4.45
N GLY A 245 25.84 35.43 4.55
CA GLY A 245 24.59 35.46 3.78
C GLY A 245 24.72 34.93 2.35
N ALA A 246 25.90 34.44 1.93
CA ALA A 246 26.00 33.65 0.71
C ALA A 246 25.21 32.34 0.84
N LYS A 247 24.73 31.82 -0.29
CA LYS A 247 24.07 30.50 -0.35
C LYS A 247 25.02 29.43 0.18
N ALA A 248 24.50 28.52 0.99
CA ALA A 248 25.26 27.37 1.49
C ALA A 248 25.92 26.60 0.34
N ALA A 249 27.19 26.25 0.52
CA ALA A 249 27.81 25.23 -0.31
C ALA A 249 27.16 23.87 -0.02
N THR A 250 27.07 23.02 -1.04
CA THR A 250 26.53 21.65 -0.91
C THR A 250 27.68 20.69 -1.12
N PHE A 251 27.80 19.69 -0.26
CA PHE A 251 28.83 18.66 -0.40
C PHE A 251 28.23 17.26 -0.26
N VAL A 252 28.93 16.27 -0.83
CA VAL A 252 28.51 14.87 -0.80
C VAL A 252 28.65 14.34 0.62
N LEU A 253 27.62 13.68 1.13
CA LEU A 253 27.57 13.32 2.55
C LEU A 253 28.77 12.49 3.03
N ARG A 254 29.22 11.51 2.25
CA ARG A 254 30.39 10.66 2.59
C ARG A 254 31.70 11.44 2.80
N ASP A 255 31.79 12.67 2.28
CA ASP A 255 32.98 13.50 2.41
C ASP A 255 32.98 14.30 3.74
N ALA A 256 31.90 14.26 4.52
CA ALA A 256 31.75 15.04 5.76
C ALA A 256 32.86 14.78 6.78
N ALA A 257 33.17 13.50 7.02
CA ALA A 257 34.18 13.10 8.00
C ALA A 257 35.59 13.56 7.59
N ALA A 258 35.93 13.40 6.30
CA ALA A 258 37.19 13.88 5.75
C ALA A 258 37.28 15.42 5.80
N LEU A 259 36.17 16.11 5.52
CA LEU A 259 36.10 17.57 5.63
C LEU A 259 36.38 18.02 7.07
N ALA A 260 35.72 17.44 8.08
CA ALA A 260 35.96 17.76 9.48
C ALA A 260 37.42 17.49 9.89
N GLN A 261 37.94 16.31 9.54
CA GLN A 261 39.32 15.91 9.83
C GLN A 261 40.35 16.87 9.22
N SER A 262 40.13 17.32 7.97
CA SER A 262 41.06 18.21 7.26
C SER A 262 41.26 19.58 7.93
N TYR A 263 40.33 19.99 8.80
CA TYR A 263 40.42 21.24 9.58
C TYR A 263 40.52 21.00 11.09
N GLY A 264 40.72 19.76 11.55
CA GLY A 264 40.77 19.42 12.97
C GLY A 264 39.47 19.74 13.73
N ALA A 265 38.33 19.78 13.02
CA ALA A 265 37.03 20.04 13.61
C ALA A 265 36.46 18.75 14.23
N ILE A 266 35.74 18.88 15.35
CA ILE A 266 35.08 17.76 16.03
C ILE A 266 33.59 17.79 15.68
N PRO A 267 33.07 16.80 14.92
CA PRO A 267 31.65 16.69 14.65
C PRO A 267 30.84 16.39 15.92
N VAL A 268 29.76 17.14 16.13
CA VAL A 268 28.84 16.97 17.28
C VAL A 268 27.46 16.58 16.76
N TYR A 269 26.97 15.43 17.21
CA TYR A 269 25.60 15.00 16.94
C TYR A 269 24.62 15.71 17.88
N ASN A 270 23.60 16.31 17.29
CA ASN A 270 22.51 16.95 18.02
C ASN A 270 21.30 16.00 18.05
N GLU A 271 21.02 15.43 19.23
CA GLU A 271 19.91 14.48 19.44
C GLU A 271 18.53 15.08 19.10
N ALA A 272 18.31 16.37 19.41
CA ALA A 272 17.01 17.02 19.17
C ALA A 272 16.72 17.20 17.67
N PHE A 273 17.75 17.47 16.87
CA PHE A 273 17.63 17.62 15.42
C PHE A 273 17.87 16.32 14.66
N GLY A 274 18.54 15.34 15.28
CA GLY A 274 18.96 14.10 14.66
C GLY A 274 19.98 14.33 13.55
N GLU A 275 20.91 15.27 13.72
CA GLU A 275 21.89 15.69 12.70
C GLU A 275 23.23 16.07 13.33
N VAL A 276 24.30 16.02 12.53
CA VAL A 276 25.65 16.36 12.95
C VAL A 276 26.00 17.77 12.48
N ASN A 277 26.69 18.53 13.32
CA ASN A 277 27.26 19.81 12.95
C ASN A 277 28.72 19.96 13.42
N PHE A 278 29.46 20.82 12.74
CA PHE A 278 30.75 21.32 13.20
C PHE A 278 31.04 22.70 12.60
N THR A 279 32.04 23.37 13.17
CA THR A 279 32.54 24.66 12.69
C THR A 279 34.03 24.55 12.41
N TYR A 280 34.49 25.20 11.34
CA TYR A 280 35.90 25.27 11.00
C TYR A 280 36.27 26.63 10.40
N ASN A 281 37.56 26.95 10.36
CA ASN A 281 38.08 28.17 9.73
C ASN A 281 38.83 27.81 8.44
N LYS A 282 38.56 28.54 7.36
CA LYS A 282 39.25 28.40 6.08
C LYS A 282 39.92 29.70 5.67
N VAL A 283 41.23 29.64 5.46
CA VAL A 283 42.01 30.78 4.97
C VAL A 283 42.01 30.78 3.44
N TYR A 284 41.79 31.96 2.86
CA TYR A 284 41.88 32.21 1.43
C TYR A 284 42.95 33.26 1.20
N SER A 285 43.93 32.95 0.35
CA SER A 285 45.04 33.82 -0.03
C SER A 285 45.00 34.10 -1.52
N GLY A 286 45.30 35.32 -1.94
CA GLY A 286 45.24 35.73 -3.34
C GLY A 286 45.43 37.24 -3.50
N LEU A 287 44.84 37.83 -4.53
CA LEU A 287 44.98 39.24 -4.85
C LEU A 287 43.67 40.01 -4.68
N THR A 288 43.76 41.29 -4.31
CA THR A 288 42.65 42.24 -4.41
C THR A 288 42.43 42.64 -5.88
N ALA A 289 41.32 43.34 -6.16
CA ALA A 289 41.07 43.92 -7.48
C ALA A 289 42.16 44.91 -7.94
N ALA A 290 42.93 45.48 -7.00
CA ALA A 290 44.06 46.36 -7.27
C ALA A 290 45.39 45.60 -7.46
N GLY A 291 45.39 44.27 -7.47
CA GLY A 291 46.59 43.44 -7.63
C GLY A 291 47.44 43.28 -6.36
N LEU A 292 46.97 43.76 -5.20
CA LEU A 292 47.69 43.62 -3.92
C LEU A 292 47.44 42.28 -3.26
N ALA A 293 48.47 41.67 -2.68
CA ALA A 293 48.34 40.44 -1.90
C ALA A 293 47.38 40.63 -0.71
N THR A 294 46.46 39.70 -0.53
CA THR A 294 45.46 39.73 0.53
C THR A 294 45.15 38.35 1.07
N THR A 295 44.66 38.32 2.30
CA THR A 295 44.12 37.09 2.91
C THR A 295 42.82 37.39 3.65
N CYS A 296 41.92 36.41 3.66
CA CYS A 296 40.79 36.40 4.59
C CYS A 296 40.62 35.02 5.22
N THR A 297 40.06 35.00 6.42
CA THR A 297 39.63 33.78 7.09
C THR A 297 38.12 33.75 7.14
N ALA A 298 37.51 32.70 6.60
CA ALA A 298 36.08 32.45 6.72
C ALA A 298 35.82 31.40 7.78
N THR A 299 34.99 31.74 8.78
CA THR A 299 34.40 30.75 9.69
C THR A 299 33.21 30.11 9.00
N ARG A 300 33.20 28.78 8.98
CA ARG A 300 32.25 27.97 8.24
C ARG A 300 31.50 27.03 9.17
N ASN A 301 30.19 26.95 9.05
CA ASN A 301 29.34 26.07 9.84
C ASN A 301 28.71 25.02 8.93
N VAL A 302 28.88 23.76 9.30
CA VAL A 302 28.49 22.59 8.51
C VAL A 302 27.38 21.84 9.21
N TRP A 303 26.38 21.42 8.45
CA TRP A 303 25.34 20.49 8.90
C TRP A 303 25.22 19.33 7.92
N TYR A 304 25.04 18.12 8.45
CA TYR A 304 24.90 16.90 7.66
C TYR A 304 24.26 15.76 8.48
N GLN A 305 24.02 14.63 7.83
CA GLN A 305 23.45 13.41 8.41
C GLN A 305 24.48 12.28 8.50
N ASP A 306 24.43 11.49 9.57
CA ASP A 306 25.24 10.27 9.69
C ASP A 306 24.34 9.05 9.96
N ALA A 307 24.92 7.86 10.16
CA ALA A 307 24.15 6.63 10.40
C ALA A 307 23.07 6.75 11.50
N ARG A 308 23.28 7.58 12.53
CA ARG A 308 22.28 7.84 13.59
C ARG A 308 21.14 8.70 13.06
N SER A 309 21.45 9.69 12.22
CA SER A 309 20.46 10.48 11.49
C SER A 309 19.58 9.63 10.56
N PHE A 310 20.16 8.63 9.87
CA PHE A 310 19.40 7.70 9.03
C PHE A 310 18.51 6.79 9.88
N THR A 311 19.05 6.23 10.97
CA THR A 311 18.30 5.37 11.90
C THR A 311 17.08 6.09 12.47
N SER A 312 17.25 7.32 12.97
CA SER A 312 16.15 8.12 13.53
C SER A 312 15.07 8.49 12.50
N ARG A 313 15.41 8.61 11.22
CA ARG A 313 14.44 8.87 10.14
C ARG A 313 13.73 7.60 9.69
N MET A 314 14.43 6.46 9.65
CA MET A 314 13.80 5.16 9.46
C MET A 314 12.85 4.79 10.61
N ALA A 315 13.11 5.28 11.82
CA ALA A 315 12.18 5.11 12.94
C ALA A 315 10.81 5.75 12.67
N PHE A 316 10.72 6.79 11.82
CA PHE A 316 9.41 7.30 11.38
C PHE A 316 8.67 6.31 10.49
N VAL A 317 9.39 5.59 9.61
CA VAL A 317 8.80 4.55 8.76
C VAL A 317 8.15 3.48 9.62
N SER A 318 8.87 2.97 10.62
CA SER A 318 8.34 2.00 11.59
C SER A 318 7.18 2.57 12.40
N LYS A 319 7.37 3.74 13.03
CA LYS A 319 6.42 4.36 13.96
C LYS A 319 5.07 4.67 13.30
N TYR A 320 5.09 5.16 12.07
CA TYR A 320 3.88 5.59 11.35
C TYR A 320 3.44 4.61 10.28
N ARG A 321 4.17 3.52 10.06
CA ARG A 321 3.94 2.54 8.98
C ARG A 321 3.89 3.21 7.61
N LEU A 322 4.91 4.04 7.37
CA LEU A 322 5.04 4.75 6.10
C LEU A 322 5.33 3.77 4.96
N GLY A 323 5.02 4.16 3.73
CA GLY A 323 5.37 3.38 2.53
C GLY A 323 6.88 3.21 2.34
N GLY A 324 7.67 4.07 2.98
CA GLY A 324 9.11 3.94 3.06
C GLY A 324 9.82 5.28 3.15
N LEU A 325 11.02 5.33 2.58
CA LEU A 325 11.90 6.48 2.54
C LEU A 325 12.31 6.78 1.10
N ALA A 326 12.47 8.07 0.77
CA ALA A 326 12.97 8.54 -0.52
C ALA A 326 14.26 9.34 -0.31
N GLN A 327 15.36 8.92 -0.93
CA GLN A 327 16.67 9.55 -0.71
C GLN A 327 17.14 10.41 -1.89
N TRP A 328 17.42 11.68 -1.62
CA TRP A 328 18.00 12.62 -2.57
C TRP A 328 19.48 12.93 -2.26
N THR A 329 20.47 12.38 -2.96
CA THR A 329 20.35 11.29 -3.92
C THR A 329 21.10 10.07 -3.39
N PHE A 330 20.55 8.89 -3.67
CA PHE A 330 21.12 7.63 -3.22
C PHE A 330 22.54 7.41 -3.75
N GLY A 331 23.39 6.77 -2.94
CA GLY A 331 24.80 6.59 -3.22
C GLY A 331 25.67 7.80 -2.92
N MET A 332 25.18 8.81 -2.20
CA MET A 332 26.00 9.93 -1.70
C MET A 332 26.33 9.80 -0.21
N GLU A 333 25.52 9.04 0.52
CA GLU A 333 25.77 8.57 1.89
C GLU A 333 27.05 7.74 1.98
N ASP A 334 27.53 7.56 3.22
CA ASP A 334 28.56 6.59 3.55
C ASP A 334 27.96 5.18 3.72
N MET A 335 28.82 4.17 3.78
CA MET A 335 28.37 2.78 3.93
C MET A 335 27.57 2.55 5.22
N ALA A 336 27.88 3.28 6.29
CA ALA A 336 27.18 3.18 7.56
C ALA A 336 25.74 3.71 7.47
N GLY A 337 25.49 4.77 6.70
CA GLY A 337 24.15 5.27 6.41
C GLY A 337 23.28 4.26 5.67
N ALA A 338 23.81 3.64 4.61
CA ALA A 338 23.10 2.58 3.89
C ALA A 338 22.82 1.36 4.78
N GLN A 339 23.78 0.96 5.62
CA GLN A 339 23.59 -0.13 6.57
C GLN A 339 22.53 0.20 7.64
N ALA A 340 22.49 1.44 8.13
CA ALA A 340 21.46 1.87 9.07
C ALA A 340 20.04 1.78 8.47
N ILE A 341 19.88 2.11 7.19
CA ILE A 341 18.62 1.91 6.47
C ILE A 341 18.27 0.42 6.41
N ARG A 342 19.25 -0.42 6.07
CA ARG A 342 19.10 -1.89 5.96
C ARG A 342 18.67 -2.53 7.26
N ASP A 343 19.38 -2.24 8.35
CA ASP A 343 19.09 -2.80 9.67
C ASP A 343 17.69 -2.40 10.14
N ALA A 344 17.31 -1.14 9.93
CA ALA A 344 15.99 -0.66 10.26
C ALA A 344 14.89 -1.31 9.39
N ALA A 345 15.12 -1.48 8.09
CA ALA A 345 14.17 -2.14 7.21
C ALA A 345 13.96 -3.62 7.59
N LEU A 346 15.04 -4.34 7.89
CA LEU A 346 14.99 -5.73 8.35
C LEU A 346 14.31 -5.89 9.71
N ALA A 347 14.40 -4.87 10.57
CA ALA A 347 13.70 -4.87 11.87
C ALA A 347 12.19 -4.57 11.75
N ILE A 348 11.74 -3.95 10.65
CA ILE A 348 10.32 -3.66 10.38
C ILE A 348 9.62 -4.87 9.74
N ALA A 349 10.33 -5.62 8.90
CA ALA A 349 9.79 -6.79 8.23
C ALA A 349 9.82 -8.05 9.12
N PRO A 350 8.87 -8.99 8.98
CA PRO A 350 7.79 -9.02 7.99
C PRO A 350 6.52 -8.33 8.48
N ASP A 351 5.77 -7.68 7.58
CA ASP A 351 4.53 -6.99 7.90
C ASP A 351 3.41 -7.97 8.30
N GLN A 352 2.62 -7.62 9.30
CA GLN A 352 1.50 -8.44 9.72
C GLN A 352 0.36 -8.39 8.68
N VAL A 353 -0.07 -9.56 8.21
CA VAL A 353 -1.30 -9.68 7.43
C VAL A 353 -2.46 -9.96 8.39
N VAL A 354 -3.53 -9.17 8.28
CA VAL A 354 -4.77 -9.35 9.05
C VAL A 354 -5.81 -9.96 8.12
N SER A 355 -6.24 -11.19 8.44
CA SER A 355 -7.28 -11.91 7.70
C SER A 355 -8.57 -12.03 8.51
N THR A 356 -9.70 -11.72 7.87
CA THR A 356 -11.04 -11.96 8.41
C THR A 356 -11.79 -12.92 7.51
N LEU A 357 -12.38 -13.97 8.08
CA LEU A 357 -13.22 -14.95 7.38
C LEU A 357 -14.72 -14.68 7.60
N GLU A 358 -15.53 -14.76 6.55
CA GLU A 358 -16.99 -14.60 6.59
C GLU A 358 -17.64 -15.70 5.76
N LEU A 359 -18.77 -16.23 6.24
CA LEU A 359 -19.59 -17.20 5.50
C LEU A 359 -20.86 -16.52 4.97
N ASN A 360 -21.33 -16.95 3.80
CA ASN A 360 -22.55 -16.42 3.16
C ASN A 360 -23.85 -16.63 3.95
N THR A 361 -23.83 -17.40 5.04
CA THR A 361 -24.92 -17.48 6.03
C THR A 361 -25.03 -16.22 6.91
N GLY A 362 -24.12 -15.25 6.78
CA GLY A 362 -24.12 -14.00 7.52
C GLY A 362 -23.62 -14.10 8.96
N SER A 363 -23.14 -15.29 9.37
CA SER A 363 -22.64 -15.55 10.72
C SER A 363 -21.11 -15.50 10.77
N THR A 364 -20.56 -14.61 11.61
CA THR A 364 -19.12 -14.50 11.91
C THR A 364 -18.71 -15.29 13.17
N GLU A 365 -19.68 -15.78 13.94
CA GLU A 365 -19.47 -16.33 15.29
C GLU A 365 -20.14 -17.69 15.55
N SER A 366 -21.08 -18.12 14.71
CA SER A 366 -21.88 -19.34 14.96
C SER A 366 -21.79 -20.34 13.81
N ALA A 367 -21.93 -21.62 14.16
CA ALA A 367 -21.94 -22.70 13.21
C ALA A 367 -23.02 -22.49 12.14
N ALA A 368 -22.62 -22.32 10.89
CA ALA A 368 -23.52 -22.36 9.76
C ALA A 368 -24.08 -23.79 9.64
N ALA A 369 -25.39 -23.96 9.81
CA ALA A 369 -26.06 -25.22 9.51
C ALA A 369 -26.45 -25.23 8.03
N LEU A 370 -25.91 -26.18 7.26
CA LEU A 370 -26.12 -26.33 5.83
C LEU A 370 -26.66 -27.72 5.53
N GLU A 371 -27.56 -27.83 4.57
CA GLU A 371 -27.94 -29.14 4.05
C GLU A 371 -26.83 -29.71 3.15
N PHE A 372 -26.62 -31.02 3.21
CA PHE A 372 -25.70 -31.72 2.33
C PHE A 372 -25.97 -31.40 0.85
N GLY A 373 -24.91 -31.05 0.13
CA GLY A 373 -24.96 -30.61 -1.26
C GLY A 373 -25.24 -29.11 -1.46
N SER A 374 -25.44 -28.35 -0.39
CA SER A 374 -25.51 -26.88 -0.48
C SER A 374 -24.13 -26.26 -0.68
N VAL A 375 -24.09 -25.18 -1.46
CA VAL A 375 -22.86 -24.40 -1.65
C VAL A 375 -22.64 -23.50 -0.45
N LEU A 376 -21.51 -23.66 0.22
CA LEU A 376 -21.01 -22.72 1.21
C LEU A 376 -20.21 -21.63 0.50
N GLY A 377 -20.63 -20.38 0.61
CA GLY A 377 -19.86 -19.24 0.13
C GLY A 377 -18.87 -18.82 1.21
N VAL A 378 -17.58 -18.95 0.91
CA VAL A 378 -16.50 -18.44 1.75
C VAL A 378 -16.03 -17.10 1.21
N LYS A 379 -16.11 -16.07 2.03
CA LYS A 379 -15.50 -14.76 1.74
C LYS A 379 -14.39 -14.52 2.76
N ALA A 380 -13.21 -14.11 2.30
CA ALA A 380 -12.17 -13.67 3.21
C ALA A 380 -11.62 -12.31 2.77
N THR A 381 -11.29 -11.47 3.74
CA THR A 381 -10.69 -10.15 3.54
C THR A 381 -9.30 -10.16 4.14
N LEU A 382 -8.29 -9.79 3.34
CA LEU A 382 -6.89 -9.75 3.75
C LEU A 382 -6.33 -8.34 3.53
N GLN A 383 -5.90 -7.74 4.64
CA GLN A 383 -5.45 -6.36 4.68
C GLN A 383 -4.24 -6.22 5.61
N LEU A 384 -3.46 -5.17 5.40
CA LEU A 384 -2.48 -4.71 6.38
C LEU A 384 -3.21 -4.11 7.60
N PRO A 385 -2.56 -3.92 8.76
CA PRO A 385 -3.29 -3.46 9.94
C PRO A 385 -3.67 -1.96 9.86
N ASP A 386 -3.22 -1.23 8.84
CA ASP A 386 -3.75 0.09 8.44
C ASP A 386 -5.01 0.01 7.55
N LYS A 387 -5.56 -1.21 7.35
CA LYS A 387 -6.70 -1.54 6.49
C LYS A 387 -6.44 -1.41 4.99
N LEU A 388 -5.18 -1.32 4.55
CA LEU A 388 -4.88 -1.36 3.13
C LEU A 388 -5.10 -2.77 2.58
N PRO A 389 -5.94 -2.96 1.53
CA PRO A 389 -6.20 -4.26 0.95
C PRO A 389 -4.97 -4.82 0.24
N ILE A 390 -4.70 -6.12 0.40
CA ILE A 390 -3.57 -6.76 -0.25
C ILE A 390 -4.04 -7.42 -1.54
N ASN A 391 -3.64 -6.88 -2.68
CA ASN A 391 -3.94 -7.44 -4.00
C ASN A 391 -2.98 -8.59 -4.35
N ASN A 392 -3.45 -9.55 -5.15
CA ASN A 392 -2.66 -10.66 -5.70
C ASN A 392 -1.96 -11.52 -4.64
N LEU A 393 -2.60 -11.72 -3.50
CA LEU A 393 -2.13 -12.57 -2.41
C LEU A 393 -2.78 -13.95 -2.52
N LEU A 394 -1.96 -15.01 -2.59
CA LEU A 394 -2.45 -16.39 -2.58
C LEU A 394 -2.98 -16.74 -1.18
N VAL A 395 -4.22 -17.19 -1.14
CA VAL A 395 -4.95 -17.59 0.06
C VAL A 395 -5.30 -19.07 -0.04
N ARG A 396 -5.00 -19.82 1.02
CA ARG A 396 -5.32 -21.24 1.16
C ARG A 396 -6.50 -21.38 2.10
N ILE A 397 -7.53 -22.10 1.69
CA ILE A 397 -8.67 -22.46 2.53
C ILE A 397 -8.41 -23.86 3.06
N GLU A 398 -8.40 -23.97 4.38
CA GLU A 398 -8.09 -25.21 5.07
C GLU A 398 -9.29 -25.70 5.88
N SER A 399 -9.40 -27.02 6.02
CA SER A 399 -10.41 -27.64 6.88
C SER A 399 -9.83 -28.73 7.77
N LYS A 400 -10.47 -28.95 8.92
CA LYS A 400 -10.22 -30.09 9.81
C LYS A 400 -11.54 -30.65 10.35
N SER A 401 -11.66 -31.98 10.40
CA SER A 401 -12.77 -32.64 11.09
C SER A 401 -12.60 -32.52 12.62
N ALA A 402 -13.68 -32.70 13.38
CA ALA A 402 -13.66 -32.56 14.85
C ALA A 402 -12.62 -33.45 15.57
N ASN A 403 -12.26 -34.60 15.00
CA ASN A 403 -11.30 -35.55 15.56
C ASN A 403 -9.91 -35.47 14.89
N GLU A 404 -9.68 -34.50 14.00
CA GLU A 404 -8.41 -34.31 13.31
C GLU A 404 -7.64 -33.13 13.91
N THR A 405 -6.34 -33.29 14.11
CA THR A 405 -5.43 -32.22 14.52
C THR A 405 -4.75 -31.54 13.31
N THR A 406 -4.75 -32.21 12.16
CA THR A 406 -4.08 -31.75 10.95
C THR A 406 -5.06 -31.03 10.04
N TRP A 407 -4.68 -29.82 9.61
CA TRP A 407 -5.40 -29.05 8.61
C TRP A 407 -5.11 -29.57 7.20
N ARG A 408 -6.15 -29.65 6.38
CA ARG A 408 -6.05 -30.05 4.98
C ARG A 408 -6.49 -28.89 4.10
N GLU A 409 -5.69 -28.55 3.10
CA GLU A 409 -6.08 -27.60 2.07
C GLU A 409 -7.23 -28.18 1.23
N ILE A 410 -8.30 -27.40 1.07
CA ILE A 410 -9.49 -27.80 0.31
C ILE A 410 -9.75 -26.89 -0.88
N ALA A 411 -9.17 -25.68 -0.89
CA ALA A 411 -9.23 -24.76 -2.01
C ALA A 411 -8.14 -23.69 -1.88
N THR A 412 -7.83 -23.03 -3.00
CA THR A 412 -6.99 -21.84 -3.04
C THR A 412 -7.65 -20.75 -3.86
N SER A 413 -7.42 -19.50 -3.50
CA SER A 413 -7.83 -18.35 -4.31
C SER A 413 -6.83 -17.21 -4.15
N THR A 414 -6.88 -16.23 -5.03
CA THR A 414 -6.00 -15.06 -4.99
C THR A 414 -6.83 -13.81 -4.76
N THR A 415 -6.40 -12.95 -3.86
CA THR A 415 -7.15 -11.72 -3.54
C THR A 415 -7.25 -10.78 -4.72
N GLY A 416 -8.42 -10.16 -4.86
CA GLY A 416 -8.64 -9.05 -5.79
C GLY A 416 -8.02 -7.74 -5.29
N VAL A 417 -8.23 -6.67 -6.07
CA VAL A 417 -7.75 -5.31 -5.74
C VAL A 417 -8.31 -4.75 -4.44
N ASP A 418 -9.46 -5.27 -3.99
CA ASP A 418 -10.11 -4.94 -2.72
C ASP A 418 -9.63 -5.80 -1.55
N GLY A 419 -8.64 -6.68 -1.78
CA GLY A 419 -8.06 -7.55 -0.77
C GLY A 419 -8.97 -8.73 -0.41
N THR A 420 -10.01 -9.01 -1.20
CA THR A 420 -10.96 -10.07 -0.89
C THR A 420 -10.82 -11.28 -1.80
N ILE A 421 -11.19 -12.45 -1.27
CA ILE A 421 -11.51 -13.65 -2.06
C ILE A 421 -12.98 -14.03 -1.82
N GLN A 422 -13.60 -14.63 -2.83
CA GLN A 422 -14.89 -15.32 -2.71
C GLN A 422 -14.78 -16.69 -3.37
N VAL A 423 -15.01 -17.75 -2.61
CA VAL A 423 -14.85 -19.14 -3.06
C VAL A 423 -16.10 -19.95 -2.67
N PRO A 424 -16.80 -20.55 -3.65
CA PRO A 424 -17.86 -21.52 -3.36
C PRO A 424 -17.24 -22.88 -2.98
N LEU A 425 -17.72 -23.49 -1.91
CA LEU A 425 -17.28 -24.80 -1.42
C LEU A 425 -18.47 -25.75 -1.29
N LEU A 426 -18.21 -27.04 -1.55
CA LEU A 426 -19.10 -28.14 -1.22
C LEU A 426 -18.46 -28.96 -0.11
N LEU A 427 -19.16 -29.09 1.01
CA LEU A 427 -18.68 -29.85 2.16
C LEU A 427 -19.44 -31.17 2.25
N SER A 428 -18.70 -32.26 2.42
CA SER A 428 -19.26 -33.61 2.52
C SER A 428 -19.64 -34.01 3.94
N LYS A 429 -19.18 -33.26 4.95
CA LYS A 429 -19.41 -33.51 6.38
C LYS A 429 -19.17 -32.24 7.18
N SER A 430 -19.65 -32.23 8.42
CA SER A 430 -19.34 -31.16 9.39
C SER A 430 -17.83 -31.04 9.59
N THR A 431 -17.32 -29.81 9.54
CA THR A 431 -15.89 -29.51 9.58
C THR A 431 -15.65 -28.10 10.12
N THR A 432 -14.46 -27.83 10.62
CA THR A 432 -14.02 -26.46 10.90
C THR A 432 -13.22 -25.94 9.71
N ILE A 433 -13.40 -24.67 9.36
CA ILE A 433 -12.71 -24.00 8.25
C ILE A 433 -11.92 -22.79 8.77
N ARG A 434 -10.78 -22.53 8.14
CA ARG A 434 -10.03 -21.28 8.27
C ARG A 434 -9.39 -20.91 6.93
N VAL A 435 -8.86 -19.69 6.84
CA VAL A 435 -7.96 -19.30 5.74
C VAL A 435 -6.56 -19.02 6.25
N ARG A 436 -5.57 -19.29 5.40
CA ARG A 436 -4.15 -19.11 5.67
C ARG A 436 -3.43 -18.47 4.48
N THR A 437 -2.39 -17.70 4.73
CA THR A 437 -1.43 -17.26 3.71
C THR A 437 -0.03 -17.72 4.07
N ASP A 438 0.79 -18.03 3.06
CA ASP A 438 2.19 -18.36 3.32
C ASP A 438 2.96 -17.11 3.76
N GLY A 439 3.83 -17.27 4.76
CA GLY A 439 4.75 -16.21 5.16
C GLY A 439 5.84 -15.98 4.11
N THR A 440 6.26 -14.73 3.95
CA THR A 440 7.38 -14.30 3.12
C THR A 440 8.33 -13.43 3.95
N TRP A 441 9.45 -13.02 3.37
CA TRP A 441 10.31 -12.02 4.00
C TRP A 441 9.62 -10.64 4.13
N GLU A 442 8.61 -10.36 3.30
CA GLU A 442 7.84 -9.12 3.34
C GLU A 442 6.66 -9.18 4.31
N ARG A 443 6.08 -10.37 4.53
CA ARG A 443 4.80 -10.54 5.23
C ARG A 443 4.77 -11.78 6.11
N LEU A 444 4.25 -11.62 7.32
CA LEU A 444 4.00 -12.75 8.20
C LEU A 444 2.89 -13.63 7.63
N GLU A 445 2.95 -14.92 7.97
CA GLU A 445 1.82 -15.82 7.79
C GLU A 445 0.58 -15.24 8.50
N SER A 446 -0.55 -15.24 7.78
CA SER A 446 -1.85 -14.91 8.34
C SER A 446 -2.65 -16.19 8.55
N ILE A 447 -3.30 -16.31 9.70
CA ILE A 447 -4.29 -17.35 9.97
C ILE A 447 -5.56 -16.65 10.47
N SER A 448 -6.69 -16.90 9.82
CA SER A 448 -7.97 -16.33 10.25
C SER A 448 -8.52 -16.97 11.51
N GLN A 449 -9.63 -16.42 12.02
CA GLN A 449 -10.45 -17.15 12.96
C GLN A 449 -10.95 -18.47 12.35
N GLU A 450 -11.14 -19.48 13.22
CA GLU A 450 -11.72 -20.77 12.86
C GLU A 450 -13.24 -20.68 12.91
N ILE A 451 -13.93 -21.12 11.86
CA ILE A 451 -15.40 -21.16 11.82
C ILE A 451 -15.86 -22.62 11.71
N PRO A 452 -16.58 -23.16 12.71
CA PRO A 452 -17.20 -24.47 12.58
C PRO A 452 -18.37 -24.42 11.60
N VAL A 453 -18.50 -25.44 10.76
CA VAL A 453 -19.59 -25.59 9.81
C VAL A 453 -20.27 -26.94 10.06
N ILE A 454 -21.58 -26.89 10.29
CA ILE A 454 -22.41 -28.07 10.50
C ILE A 454 -23.07 -28.43 9.17
N VAL A 455 -22.76 -29.62 8.68
CA VAL A 455 -23.45 -30.19 7.51
C VAL A 455 -24.47 -31.19 8.01
N ASN A 456 -25.73 -30.89 7.77
CA ASN A 456 -26.87 -31.73 8.09
C ASN A 456 -27.23 -32.59 6.88
N ARG A 457 -27.77 -33.77 7.13
CA ARG A 457 -28.33 -34.59 6.05
C ARG A 457 -29.50 -33.88 5.39
N ARG A 458 -29.66 -34.10 4.09
CA ARG A 458 -30.81 -33.61 3.32
C ARG A 458 -31.82 -34.74 3.15
N ILE A 459 -33.09 -34.48 3.47
CA ILE A 459 -34.18 -35.42 3.24
C ILE A 459 -35.04 -34.88 2.09
N SER A 460 -35.07 -35.59 0.96
CA SER A 460 -36.02 -35.33 -0.11
C SER A 460 -37.22 -36.26 0.03
N ILE A 461 -38.43 -35.70 0.11
CA ILE A 461 -39.68 -36.46 0.27
C ILE A 461 -40.55 -36.34 -0.97
N ASN A 462 -41.13 -37.45 -1.38
CA ASN A 462 -42.23 -37.52 -2.34
C ASN A 462 -43.42 -38.23 -1.67
N ALA A 463 -44.47 -37.44 -1.40
CA ALA A 463 -45.68 -37.88 -0.72
C ALA A 463 -46.91 -37.58 -1.59
N PRO A 464 -47.98 -38.41 -1.52
CA PRO A 464 -49.23 -38.10 -2.20
C PRO A 464 -49.84 -36.80 -1.67
N VAL A 465 -50.68 -36.12 -2.44
CA VAL A 465 -51.43 -34.93 -1.94
C VAL A 465 -52.76 -35.31 -1.28
N SER A 466 -53.29 -36.48 -1.60
CA SER A 466 -54.57 -37.00 -1.09
C SER A 466 -54.52 -38.52 -0.97
N VAL A 467 -55.14 -39.04 0.08
CA VAL A 467 -55.22 -40.48 0.38
C VAL A 467 -56.64 -40.85 0.81
N LEU A 468 -57.05 -42.10 0.60
CA LEU A 468 -58.35 -42.62 1.07
C LEU A 468 -58.25 -43.08 2.52
N ARG A 469 -59.30 -42.84 3.31
CA ARG A 469 -59.35 -43.31 4.70
C ARG A 469 -59.20 -44.83 4.77
N ASN A 470 -58.45 -45.30 5.77
CA ASN A 470 -58.20 -46.71 6.06
C ASN A 470 -57.54 -47.48 4.91
N GLN A 471 -57.05 -46.79 3.87
CA GLN A 471 -56.21 -47.40 2.85
C GLN A 471 -54.74 -47.12 3.14
N LEU A 472 -53.90 -48.06 2.74
CA LEU A 472 -52.45 -47.91 2.81
C LEU A 472 -52.03 -46.82 1.83
N PHE A 473 -51.19 -45.91 2.28
CA PHE A 473 -50.50 -44.95 1.44
C PHE A 473 -49.01 -45.01 1.71
N GLU A 474 -48.23 -44.70 0.68
CA GLU A 474 -46.77 -44.73 0.73
C GLU A 474 -46.20 -43.33 0.62
N ILE A 475 -45.15 -43.08 1.39
CA ILE A 475 -44.32 -41.90 1.31
C ILE A 475 -42.93 -42.38 0.97
N THR A 476 -42.42 -41.95 -0.18
CA THR A 476 -41.06 -42.29 -0.61
C THR A 476 -40.13 -41.13 -0.30
N GLY A 477 -38.87 -41.43 -0.04
CA GLY A 477 -37.87 -40.40 0.17
C GLY A 477 -36.46 -40.89 -0.07
N VAL A 478 -35.55 -39.92 -0.16
CA VAL A 478 -34.12 -40.14 -0.33
C VAL A 478 -33.36 -39.31 0.68
N LEU A 479 -32.46 -39.97 1.42
CA LEU A 479 -31.55 -39.36 2.38
C LEU A 479 -30.20 -39.09 1.70
N SER A 480 -29.70 -37.86 1.77
CA SER A 480 -28.37 -37.49 1.26
C SER A 480 -27.44 -37.01 2.40
N PRO A 481 -26.17 -37.45 2.44
CA PRO A 481 -25.53 -38.41 1.53
C PRO A 481 -26.14 -39.81 1.63
N PHE A 482 -26.04 -40.57 0.54
CA PHE A 482 -26.58 -41.93 0.46
C PHE A 482 -25.89 -42.83 1.48
N GLN A 483 -26.69 -43.47 2.32
CA GLN A 483 -26.21 -44.37 3.34
C GLN A 483 -27.31 -45.39 3.63
N SER A 484 -26.95 -46.67 3.63
CA SER A 484 -27.87 -47.74 4.02
C SER A 484 -27.94 -47.91 5.53
N GLY A 485 -29.05 -48.44 6.02
CA GLY A 485 -29.24 -48.80 7.42
C GLY A 485 -29.62 -47.64 8.32
N VAL A 486 -29.83 -46.43 7.77
CA VAL A 486 -30.25 -45.26 8.56
C VAL A 486 -31.77 -45.31 8.77
N PRO A 487 -32.28 -45.28 10.02
CA PRO A 487 -33.71 -45.32 10.30
C PRO A 487 -34.39 -43.99 9.96
N ALA A 488 -35.42 -44.05 9.12
CA ALA A 488 -36.34 -42.96 8.82
C ALA A 488 -37.69 -43.24 9.49
N GLN A 489 -38.23 -42.27 10.23
CA GLN A 489 -39.49 -42.39 10.95
C GLN A 489 -40.51 -41.39 10.42
N LEU A 490 -41.69 -41.87 10.02
CA LEU A 490 -42.83 -40.99 9.75
C LEU A 490 -43.39 -40.46 11.06
N LEU A 491 -43.58 -39.14 11.15
CA LEU A 491 -44.24 -38.46 12.27
C LEU A 491 -45.48 -37.75 11.78
N GLN A 492 -46.57 -37.79 12.55
CA GLN A 492 -47.78 -37.01 12.33
C GLN A 492 -47.98 -36.02 13.47
N GLN A 493 -48.35 -34.79 13.15
CA GLN A 493 -48.70 -33.79 14.16
C GLN A 493 -50.11 -34.08 14.71
N ARG A 494 -50.21 -34.33 16.01
CA ARG A 494 -51.48 -34.53 16.74
C ARG A 494 -51.44 -33.72 18.03
N ALA A 495 -52.43 -32.87 18.27
CA ALA A 495 -52.49 -31.98 19.43
C ALA A 495 -51.19 -31.18 19.68
N GLY A 496 -50.57 -30.68 18.60
CA GLY A 496 -49.32 -29.91 18.66
C GLY A 496 -48.04 -30.74 18.88
N LYS A 497 -48.14 -32.06 19.06
CA LYS A 497 -46.99 -32.96 19.22
C LYS A 497 -46.76 -33.81 17.98
N TRP A 498 -45.49 -34.09 17.68
CA TRP A 498 -45.12 -35.02 16.61
C TRP A 498 -45.08 -36.44 17.15
N ILE A 499 -45.96 -37.31 16.63
CA ILE A 499 -46.13 -38.68 17.10
C ILE A 499 -45.72 -39.65 15.99
N PRO A 500 -44.92 -40.69 16.28
CA PRO A 500 -44.58 -41.74 15.33
C PRO A 500 -45.81 -42.41 14.70
N VAL A 501 -45.77 -42.61 13.38
CA VAL A 501 -46.76 -43.36 12.61
C VAL A 501 -46.06 -44.55 11.98
N GLY A 502 -46.38 -45.74 12.47
CA GLY A 502 -45.70 -46.99 12.06
C GLY A 502 -44.27 -47.11 12.61
N PRO A 503 -43.63 -48.27 12.42
CA PRO A 503 -42.23 -48.47 12.77
C PRO A 503 -41.29 -47.68 11.84
N PRO A 504 -40.06 -47.38 12.26
CA PRO A 504 -39.07 -46.77 11.38
C PRO A 504 -38.65 -47.75 10.28
N VAL A 505 -38.34 -47.22 9.09
CA VAL A 505 -37.82 -47.98 7.95
C VAL A 505 -36.36 -47.60 7.73
N VAL A 506 -35.51 -48.59 7.48
CA VAL A 506 -34.10 -48.33 7.16
C VAL A 506 -33.92 -48.02 5.69
N THR A 507 -33.01 -47.10 5.42
CA THR A 507 -32.59 -46.71 4.07
C THR A 507 -31.81 -47.81 3.35
N ASP A 508 -31.97 -47.89 2.03
CA ASP A 508 -31.16 -48.77 1.16
C ASP A 508 -29.79 -48.15 0.82
N ILE A 509 -29.01 -48.82 -0.05
CA ILE A 509 -27.69 -48.33 -0.48
C ILE A 509 -27.71 -46.99 -1.21
N ASN A 510 -28.85 -46.61 -1.78
CA ASN A 510 -29.08 -45.33 -2.44
C ASN A 510 -29.69 -44.29 -1.48
N GLY A 511 -29.75 -44.59 -0.18
CA GLY A 511 -30.40 -43.74 0.81
C GLY A 511 -31.93 -43.67 0.65
N ALA A 512 -32.52 -44.52 -0.20
CA ALA A 512 -33.96 -44.51 -0.46
C ALA A 512 -34.72 -45.24 0.65
N PHE A 513 -35.93 -44.78 0.94
CA PHE A 513 -36.84 -45.41 1.89
C PHE A 513 -38.29 -45.24 1.45
N THR A 514 -39.13 -46.23 1.81
CA THR A 514 -40.58 -46.19 1.61
C THR A 514 -41.27 -46.41 2.94
N LEU A 515 -42.04 -45.42 3.38
CA LEU A 515 -42.83 -45.46 4.61
C LEU A 515 -44.28 -45.70 4.26
N SER A 516 -44.88 -46.77 4.80
CA SER A 516 -46.29 -47.09 4.58
C SER A 516 -47.11 -46.79 5.83
N ALA A 517 -48.26 -46.13 5.65
CA ALA A 517 -49.15 -45.78 6.75
C ALA A 517 -50.63 -45.83 6.35
N THR A 518 -51.51 -45.83 7.34
CA THR A 518 -52.97 -45.72 7.18
C THR A 518 -53.49 -44.60 8.06
N SER A 519 -54.51 -43.87 7.60
CA SER A 519 -55.18 -42.86 8.43
C SER A 519 -56.69 -43.10 8.50
N ALA A 520 -57.22 -43.17 9.73
CA ALA A 520 -58.64 -43.31 10.00
C ALA A 520 -59.38 -41.97 10.17
N GLN A 521 -58.65 -40.88 10.39
CA GLN A 521 -59.22 -39.55 10.63
C GLN A 521 -59.39 -38.78 9.31
N LYS A 522 -60.62 -38.38 9.01
CA LYS A 522 -60.94 -37.51 7.86
C LYS A 522 -60.35 -36.12 8.07
N GLY A 523 -59.91 -35.47 7.00
CA GLY A 523 -59.45 -34.07 7.03
C GLY A 523 -57.99 -33.94 6.60
N PHE A 524 -57.25 -33.05 7.25
CA PHE A 524 -55.86 -32.76 6.91
C PHE A 524 -54.92 -33.38 7.95
N GLY A 525 -53.99 -34.22 7.50
CA GLY A 525 -52.90 -34.70 8.35
C GLY A 525 -51.60 -33.99 7.98
N LYS A 526 -50.95 -33.36 8.96
CA LYS A 526 -49.59 -32.83 8.81
C LYS A 526 -48.57 -33.89 9.18
N TYR A 527 -47.61 -34.11 8.29
CA TYR A 527 -46.59 -35.13 8.42
C TYR A 527 -45.20 -34.55 8.18
N ARG A 528 -44.20 -35.23 8.72
CA ARG A 528 -42.78 -35.04 8.40
C ARG A 528 -42.04 -36.35 8.59
N VAL A 529 -40.88 -36.48 7.96
CA VAL A 529 -39.97 -37.60 8.19
C VAL A 529 -38.82 -37.14 9.07
N SER A 530 -38.52 -37.91 10.11
CA SER A 530 -37.39 -37.66 11.00
C SER A 530 -36.34 -38.74 10.82
N VAL A 531 -35.08 -38.32 10.73
CA VAL A 531 -33.92 -39.22 10.71
C VAL A 531 -33.10 -38.94 11.96
N ALA A 532 -32.88 -39.99 12.76
CA ALA A 532 -32.20 -39.87 14.05
C ALA A 532 -30.72 -39.45 13.89
N LYS A 533 -30.19 -38.83 14.95
CA LYS A 533 -28.76 -38.54 15.11
C LYS A 533 -27.95 -39.84 15.08
N ASP A 534 -26.76 -39.79 14.51
CA ASP A 534 -25.74 -40.82 14.68
C ASP A 534 -24.36 -40.22 15.03
N ALA A 535 -23.30 -41.02 14.88
CA ALA A 535 -21.93 -40.63 15.20
C ALA A 535 -21.39 -39.48 14.32
N LEU A 536 -21.92 -39.29 13.12
CA LEU A 536 -21.43 -38.33 12.12
C LEU A 536 -22.44 -37.21 11.82
N TRP A 537 -23.74 -37.49 11.96
CA TRP A 537 -24.81 -36.60 11.53
C TRP A 537 -25.79 -36.29 12.66
N ASN A 538 -26.21 -35.02 12.72
CA ASN A 538 -27.28 -34.61 13.62
C ASN A 538 -28.62 -35.19 13.21
N GLN A 539 -29.57 -35.19 14.15
CA GLN A 539 -30.96 -35.46 13.82
C GLN A 539 -31.47 -34.37 12.86
N VAL A 540 -32.19 -34.78 11.83
CA VAL A 540 -32.80 -33.88 10.85
C VAL A 540 -34.24 -34.28 10.60
N ASP A 541 -35.08 -33.27 10.41
CA ASP A 541 -36.48 -33.43 10.03
C ASP A 541 -36.66 -32.90 8.60
N SER A 542 -37.48 -33.58 7.79
CA SER A 542 -37.90 -33.06 6.49
C SER A 542 -38.76 -31.81 6.66
N ASN A 543 -38.93 -31.05 5.58
CA ASN A 543 -40.02 -30.08 5.49
C ASN A 543 -41.37 -30.75 5.81
N GLU A 544 -42.25 -29.98 6.45
CA GLU A 544 -43.61 -30.43 6.74
C GLU A 544 -44.41 -30.57 5.43
N PHE A 545 -45.22 -31.62 5.32
CA PHE A 545 -46.15 -31.81 4.21
C PHE A 545 -47.53 -32.21 4.73
N THR A 546 -48.57 -31.90 3.95
CA THR A 546 -49.97 -32.13 4.35
C THR A 546 -50.63 -33.12 3.41
N LEU A 547 -51.29 -34.14 3.97
CA LEU A 547 -52.11 -35.10 3.23
C LEU A 547 -53.60 -34.81 3.46
N VAL A 548 -54.39 -34.78 2.38
CA VAL A 548 -55.84 -34.75 2.47
C VAL A 548 -56.38 -36.18 2.60
N ILE A 549 -57.02 -36.50 3.71
CA ILE A 549 -57.60 -37.81 4.00
C ILE A 549 -59.10 -37.75 3.72
N ARG A 550 -59.54 -38.42 2.64
CA ARG A 550 -60.92 -38.40 2.16
C ARG A 550 -61.77 -39.52 2.73
#